data_AF-A0A952C9W3-F1
#
_entry.id   AF-A0A952C9W3-F1
#
_cell.length_a   1.000
_cell.length_b   1.000
_cell.length_c   1.000
_cell.angle_alpha   90.00
_cell.angle_beta   90.00
_cell.angle_gamma   90.00
#
_symmetry.space_group_name_H-M   'P 1'
#
loop_
_entity.id
_entity.type
_entity.pdbx_description
1 polymer ?
#
loop_
_entity_poly.entity_id
_entity_poly.type
_entity_poly.pdbx_seq_one_letter_code
_entity_poly.pdbx_strand_id
1 'polypeptide(L)'
;MPHRAIIGQTGSGKTHCARATAKTYRAAGTHTLVLHKPREVWPADCASWQTDDPARFLRMFWASRGCACFMELADADVSKWDTEFHRCFTQGRHEGHRCYYLSQRAAQVHPNIRENCESLCLFSVGRKAAKLWAEEFNDDALLGAVHLQPHWFWFKPSRYAPAQLLKLS
;
A
#
# COMPACT_ATOMS: atom_id res chain seq x y z
N MET A 1 12.78 7.07 2.57
CA MET A 1 11.92 7.16 1.36
C MET A 1 10.58 6.54 1.74
N PRO A 2 9.46 7.26 1.59
CA PRO A 2 8.26 6.92 2.32
C PRO A 2 7.63 5.63 1.82
N HIS A 3 7.49 4.66 2.73
CA HIS A 3 6.55 3.57 2.53
C HIS A 3 5.12 4.10 2.67
N ARG A 4 4.17 3.45 1.99
CA ARG A 4 2.78 3.90 1.94
C ARG A 4 1.80 2.75 2.16
N ALA A 5 0.80 2.99 2.98
CA ALA A 5 -0.38 2.15 3.04
C ALA A 5 -1.45 2.66 2.06
N ILE A 6 -2.08 1.76 1.31
CA ILE A 6 -3.21 2.04 0.42
C ILE A 6 -4.36 1.12 0.83
N ILE A 7 -5.33 1.68 1.55
CA ILE A 7 -6.27 0.91 2.35
C ILE A 7 -7.70 1.23 1.91
N GLY A 8 -8.53 0.21 1.71
CA GLY A 8 -9.91 0.42 1.33
C GLY A 8 -10.67 -0.86 1.01
N GLN A 9 -11.98 -0.83 1.15
CA GLN A 9 -12.83 -1.97 0.81
C GLN A 9 -12.85 -2.24 -0.72
N THR A 10 -13.39 -3.41 -1.12
CA THR A 10 -13.62 -3.72 -2.53
C THR A 10 -14.46 -2.65 -3.21
N GLY A 11 -14.12 -2.28 -4.45
CA GLY A 11 -14.83 -1.24 -5.21
C GLY A 11 -14.47 0.20 -4.83
N SER A 12 -13.61 0.42 -3.83
CA SER A 12 -13.31 1.79 -3.36
C SER A 12 -12.41 2.61 -4.30
N GLY A 13 -11.69 1.96 -5.22
CA GLY A 13 -10.69 2.59 -6.08
C GLY A 13 -9.23 2.39 -5.65
N LYS A 14 -8.97 1.68 -4.54
CA LYS A 14 -7.61 1.46 -4.01
C LYS A 14 -6.60 0.89 -5.04
N THR A 15 -7.03 -0.11 -5.84
CA THR A 15 -6.17 -0.76 -6.84
C THR A 15 -5.91 0.18 -8.02
N HIS A 16 -6.87 1.03 -8.37
CA HIS A 16 -6.69 2.09 -9.35
C HIS A 16 -5.65 3.12 -8.88
N CYS A 17 -5.76 3.59 -7.63
CA CYS A 17 -4.78 4.49 -7.02
C CYS A 17 -3.36 3.91 -7.03
N ALA A 18 -3.22 2.63 -6.68
CA ALA A 18 -1.93 1.97 -6.65
C ALA A 18 -1.34 1.81 -8.05
N ARG A 19 -2.14 1.41 -9.04
CA ARG A 19 -1.72 1.33 -10.45
C ARG A 19 -1.32 2.68 -11.01
N ALA A 20 -2.09 3.74 -10.75
CA ALA A 20 -1.73 5.11 -11.14
C ALA A 20 -0.39 5.54 -10.53
N THR A 21 -0.19 5.25 -9.23
CA THR A 21 1.08 5.52 -8.55
C THR A 21 2.25 4.75 -9.18
N ALA A 22 2.05 3.47 -9.49
CA ALA A 22 3.07 2.64 -10.13
C ALA A 22 3.41 3.13 -11.54
N LYS A 23 2.41 3.54 -12.32
CA LYS A 23 2.59 4.15 -13.63
C LYS A 23 3.41 5.44 -13.56
N THR A 24 3.19 6.28 -12.56
CA THR A 24 4.02 7.48 -12.31
C THR A 24 5.48 7.10 -12.06
N TYR A 25 5.76 6.08 -11.25
CA TYR A 25 7.13 5.59 -11.04
C TYR A 25 7.77 5.06 -12.31
N ARG A 26 7.02 4.26 -13.09
CA ARG A 26 7.48 3.73 -14.38
C ARG A 26 7.82 4.83 -15.37
N ALA A 27 6.97 5.86 -15.47
CA ALA A 27 7.21 7.03 -16.32
C ALA A 27 8.44 7.83 -15.88
N ALA A 28 8.74 7.85 -14.58
CA ALA A 28 9.94 8.48 -14.02
C ALA A 28 11.20 7.58 -14.06
N GLY A 29 11.16 6.43 -14.75
CA GLY A 29 12.29 5.50 -14.87
C GLY A 29 12.55 4.63 -13.64
N THR A 30 11.68 4.65 -12.64
CA THR A 30 11.78 3.76 -11.47
C THR A 30 11.14 2.41 -11.78
N HIS A 31 11.88 1.31 -11.57
CA HIS A 31 11.32 -0.02 -11.72
C HIS A 31 10.26 -0.32 -10.66
N THR A 32 9.17 -0.97 -11.08
CA THR A 32 8.09 -1.39 -10.19
C THR A 32 8.01 -2.91 -10.09
N LEU A 33 7.98 -3.41 -8.85
CA LEU A 33 7.75 -4.82 -8.53
C LEU A 33 6.34 -4.96 -7.97
N VAL A 34 5.54 -5.90 -8.47
CA VAL A 34 4.15 -6.06 -8.03
C VAL A 34 3.91 -7.50 -7.56
N LEU A 35 3.50 -7.67 -6.31
CA LEU A 35 2.81 -8.87 -5.84
C LEU A 35 1.31 -8.62 -6.04
N HIS A 36 0.74 -9.22 -7.08
CA HIS A 36 -0.67 -9.06 -7.43
C HIS A 36 -1.51 -10.21 -6.85
N LYS A 37 -2.82 -10.02 -6.77
CA LYS A 37 -3.74 -11.11 -6.44
C LYS A 37 -3.78 -12.15 -7.57
N PRO A 38 -4.04 -13.43 -7.26
CA PRO A 38 -4.20 -14.45 -8.29
C PRO A 38 -5.18 -14.00 -9.38
N ARG A 39 -4.76 -14.15 -10.65
CA ARG A 39 -5.54 -13.77 -11.85
C ARG A 39 -5.80 -12.27 -12.05
N GLU A 40 -5.29 -11.38 -11.19
CA GLU A 40 -5.42 -9.92 -11.34
C GLU A 40 -4.10 -9.25 -11.76
N VAL A 41 -3.51 -9.74 -12.85
CA VAL A 41 -2.26 -9.20 -13.42
C VAL A 41 -2.40 -7.70 -13.71
N TRP A 42 -1.40 -6.92 -13.32
CA TRP A 42 -1.36 -5.48 -13.56
C TRP A 42 -0.93 -5.17 -15.01
N PRO A 43 -1.42 -4.05 -15.59
CA PRO A 43 -0.97 -3.58 -16.90
C PRO A 43 0.56 -3.39 -16.98
N ALA A 44 1.15 -3.61 -18.15
CA ALA A 44 2.61 -3.55 -18.38
C ALA A 44 3.21 -2.14 -18.20
N ASP A 45 2.40 -1.09 -18.32
CA ASP A 45 2.81 0.27 -18.02
C ASP A 45 2.89 0.56 -16.51
N CYS A 46 2.34 -0.32 -15.68
CA CYS A 46 2.35 -0.22 -14.22
C CYS A 46 3.42 -1.10 -13.57
N ALA A 47 3.81 -2.24 -14.18
CA ALA A 47 4.71 -3.23 -13.59
C ALA A 47 5.94 -3.49 -14.46
N SER A 48 7.16 -3.30 -13.94
CA SER A 48 8.38 -3.82 -14.57
C SER A 48 8.43 -5.34 -14.48
N TRP A 49 7.99 -5.87 -13.34
CA TRP A 49 7.96 -7.29 -13.03
C TRP A 49 6.85 -7.56 -12.03
N GLN A 50 6.17 -8.70 -12.15
CA GLN A 50 5.06 -9.03 -11.27
C GLN A 50 4.85 -10.54 -11.10
N THR A 51 4.24 -10.93 -9.98
CA THR A 51 3.89 -12.31 -9.66
C THR A 51 2.73 -12.33 -8.65
N ASP A 52 2.05 -13.47 -8.53
CA ASP A 52 1.16 -13.81 -7.41
C ASP A 52 1.81 -14.76 -6.39
N ASP A 53 3.08 -15.15 -6.58
CA ASP A 53 3.83 -16.02 -5.67
C ASP A 53 4.66 -15.19 -4.68
N PRO A 54 4.33 -15.20 -3.37
CA PRO A 54 5.06 -14.47 -2.33
C PRO A 54 6.55 -14.79 -2.29
N ALA A 55 6.93 -16.06 -2.44
CA ALA A 55 8.32 -16.48 -2.34
C ALA A 55 9.14 -15.98 -3.54
N ARG A 56 8.56 -16.00 -4.74
CA ARG A 56 9.19 -15.38 -5.93
C ARG A 56 9.31 -13.88 -5.78
N PHE A 57 8.28 -13.22 -5.25
CA PHE A 57 8.32 -11.80 -5.01
C PHE A 57 9.43 -11.42 -4.04
N LEU A 58 9.55 -12.11 -2.89
CA LEU A 58 10.59 -11.85 -1.90
C LEU A 58 12.00 -12.04 -2.48
N ARG A 59 12.22 -13.10 -3.27
CA ARG A 59 13.51 -13.28 -3.97
C ARG A 59 13.85 -12.12 -4.91
N MET A 60 12.89 -11.67 -5.71
CA MET A 60 13.07 -10.54 -6.62
C MET A 60 13.31 -9.23 -5.85
N PHE A 61 12.53 -9.00 -4.78
CA PHE A 61 12.66 -7.83 -3.90
C PHE A 61 14.11 -7.70 -3.41
N TRP A 62 14.65 -8.74 -2.77
CA TRP A 62 16.01 -8.70 -2.19
C TRP A 62 17.14 -8.71 -3.22
N ALA A 63 16.90 -9.20 -4.44
CA ALA A 63 17.86 -9.16 -5.54
C ALA A 63 17.90 -7.80 -6.26
N SER A 64 16.87 -6.98 -6.09
CA SER A 64 16.71 -5.68 -6.76
C SER A 64 17.13 -4.51 -5.86
N ARG A 65 17.29 -3.30 -6.42
CA ARG A 65 17.57 -2.06 -5.67
C ARG A 65 16.72 -0.92 -6.20
N GLY A 66 16.41 0.07 -5.37
CA GLY A 66 15.78 1.33 -5.80
C GLY A 66 14.34 1.22 -6.35
N CYS A 67 13.69 0.06 -6.23
CA CYS A 67 12.38 -0.21 -6.82
C CYS A 67 11.21 0.35 -6.01
N ALA A 68 10.09 0.61 -6.69
CA ALA A 68 8.78 0.79 -6.05
C ALA A 68 8.04 -0.56 -5.99
N CYS A 69 7.80 -1.05 -4.78
CA CYS A 69 7.34 -2.42 -4.54
C CYS A 69 5.89 -2.40 -4.04
N PHE A 70 4.94 -2.85 -4.85
CA PHE A 70 3.51 -2.90 -4.54
C PHE A 70 3.11 -4.31 -4.10
N MET A 71 2.51 -4.40 -2.92
CA MET A 71 2.14 -5.67 -2.30
C MET A 71 0.64 -5.71 -2.06
N GLU A 72 -0.11 -6.29 -3.00
CA GLU A 72 -1.54 -6.56 -2.84
C GLU A 72 -1.73 -7.93 -2.21
N LEU A 73 -1.52 -7.97 -0.89
CA LEU A 73 -1.65 -9.18 -0.11
C LEU A 73 -3.14 -9.44 0.18
N ALA A 74 -3.61 -10.65 -0.12
CA ALA A 74 -4.83 -11.15 0.49
C ALA A 74 -4.47 -11.45 1.96
N ASP A 75 -5.13 -10.75 2.89
CA ASP A 75 -4.82 -10.81 4.33
C ASP A 75 -4.84 -12.24 4.95
N ALA A 76 -5.25 -13.28 4.18
CA ALA A 76 -5.24 -14.69 4.59
C ALA A 76 -3.91 -15.44 4.32
N ASP A 77 -3.11 -15.03 3.33
CA ASP A 77 -1.86 -15.73 2.95
C ASP A 77 -0.61 -15.20 3.67
N VAL A 78 -0.77 -14.08 4.39
CA VAL A 78 0.37 -13.37 5.02
C VAL A 78 0.86 -14.09 6.26
N SER A 79 0.01 -14.79 7.02
CA SER A 79 0.40 -15.42 8.30
C SER A 79 1.65 -16.32 8.23
N LYS A 80 1.87 -16.99 7.09
CA LYS A 80 3.07 -17.82 6.85
C LYS A 80 4.34 -17.02 6.52
N TRP A 81 4.18 -15.83 5.94
CA TRP A 81 5.25 -14.98 5.42
C TRP A 81 5.39 -13.64 6.16
N ASP A 82 4.59 -13.43 7.21
CA ASP A 82 4.45 -12.17 7.96
C ASP A 82 5.81 -11.58 8.28
N THR A 83 6.71 -12.37 8.85
CA THR A 83 8.05 -11.94 9.25
C THR A 83 8.90 -11.45 8.08
N GLU A 84 8.81 -12.07 6.92
CA GLU A 84 9.60 -11.68 5.74
C GLU A 84 9.03 -10.44 5.07
N PHE A 85 7.70 -10.32 4.98
CA PHE A 85 7.08 -9.08 4.50
C PHE A 85 7.32 -7.92 5.47
N HIS A 86 7.32 -8.13 6.79
CA HIS A 86 7.73 -7.11 7.76
C HIS A 86 9.15 -6.61 7.50
N ARG A 87 10.07 -7.51 7.13
CA ARG A 87 11.43 -7.14 6.76
C ARG A 87 11.46 -6.25 5.52
N CYS A 88 10.57 -6.42 4.56
CA CYS A 88 10.48 -5.50 3.42
C CYS A 88 10.16 -4.05 3.85
N PHE A 89 9.35 -3.84 4.89
CA PHE A 89 8.99 -2.49 5.37
C PHE A 89 9.98 -1.92 6.40
N THR A 90 10.72 -2.77 7.12
CA THR A 90 11.75 -2.29 8.07
C THR A 90 13.11 -2.11 7.42
N GLN A 91 13.49 -3.04 6.53
CA GLN A 91 14.82 -3.07 5.90
C GLN A 91 14.83 -2.61 4.44
N GLY A 92 13.70 -2.66 3.73
CA GLY A 92 13.65 -2.32 2.30
C GLY A 92 14.15 -0.91 1.96
N ARG A 93 14.00 0.04 2.88
CA ARG A 93 14.55 1.40 2.74
C ARG A 93 16.08 1.43 2.55
N HIS A 94 16.81 0.47 3.13
CA HIS A 94 18.27 0.36 3.00
C HIS A 94 18.69 -0.08 1.59
N GLU A 95 17.79 -0.77 0.90
CA GLU A 95 17.94 -1.17 -0.50
C GLU A 95 17.41 -0.10 -1.49
N GLY A 96 17.01 1.07 -0.97
CA GLY A 96 16.41 2.15 -1.74
C GLY A 96 14.95 1.90 -2.15
N HIS A 97 14.29 0.89 -1.59
CA HIS A 97 12.92 0.54 -1.97
C HIS A 97 11.87 1.51 -1.40
N ARG A 98 10.78 1.66 -2.16
CA ARG A 98 9.54 2.30 -1.72
C ARG A 98 8.44 1.24 -1.68
N CYS A 99 8.04 0.82 -0.49
CA CYS A 99 7.05 -0.24 -0.31
C CYS A 99 5.63 0.33 -0.20
N TYR A 100 4.69 -0.29 -0.92
CA TYR A 100 3.28 0.04 -0.95
C TYR A 100 2.48 -1.16 -0.47
N TYR A 101 1.84 -1.04 0.68
CA TYR A 101 0.98 -2.08 1.23
C TYR A 101 -0.46 -1.84 0.81
N LEU A 102 -1.07 -2.77 0.08
CA LEU A 102 -2.46 -2.68 -0.35
C LEU A 102 -3.29 -3.72 0.41
N SER A 103 -4.34 -3.31 1.11
CA SER A 103 -5.22 -4.24 1.82
C SER A 103 -6.68 -3.79 1.85
N GLN A 104 -7.58 -4.78 1.89
CA GLN A 104 -9.00 -4.60 2.10
C GLN A 104 -9.37 -4.57 3.58
N ARG A 105 -8.71 -5.41 4.39
CA ARG A 105 -8.98 -5.50 5.82
C ARG A 105 -7.94 -4.65 6.53
N ALA A 106 -8.17 -3.35 6.45
CA ALA A 106 -7.44 -2.29 7.13
C ALA A 106 -7.02 -2.59 8.60
N ALA A 107 -7.83 -3.35 9.35
CA ALA A 107 -7.54 -3.73 10.73
C ALA A 107 -6.58 -4.93 10.89
N GLN A 108 -6.31 -5.67 9.81
CA GLN A 108 -5.44 -6.84 9.79
C GLN A 108 -4.01 -6.52 9.34
N VAL A 109 -3.74 -5.27 8.93
CA VAL A 109 -2.38 -4.84 8.61
C VAL A 109 -1.54 -4.92 9.88
N HIS A 110 -0.41 -5.63 9.84
CA HIS A 110 0.43 -5.79 11.02
C HIS A 110 0.94 -4.44 11.56
N PRO A 111 1.00 -4.21 12.88
CA PRO A 111 1.48 -2.96 13.48
C PRO A 111 2.83 -2.48 12.93
N ASN A 112 3.84 -3.37 12.85
CA ASN A 112 5.16 -3.02 12.30
C ASN A 112 5.10 -2.49 10.85
N ILE A 113 4.19 -2.98 10.01
CA ILE A 113 4.01 -2.43 8.66
C ILE A 113 3.42 -1.03 8.76
N ARG A 114 2.37 -0.86 9.59
CA ARG A 114 1.72 0.44 9.76
C ARG A 114 2.73 1.47 10.25
N GLU A 115 3.45 1.20 11.34
CA GLU A 115 4.47 2.07 11.95
C GLU A 115 5.57 2.51 10.97
N ASN A 116 5.97 1.63 10.04
CA ASN A 116 6.97 1.96 9.02
C ASN A 116 6.39 2.67 7.79
N CYS A 117 5.06 2.81 7.67
CA CYS A 117 4.45 3.63 6.62
C CYS A 117 4.47 5.11 7.02
N GLU A 118 5.08 5.93 6.17
CA GLU A 118 5.13 7.38 6.36
C GLU A 118 3.89 8.07 5.78
N SER A 119 3.25 7.48 4.77
CA SER A 119 2.06 8.04 4.10
C SER A 119 0.91 7.03 4.00
N LEU A 120 -0.30 7.54 3.78
CA LEU A 120 -1.52 6.73 3.71
C LEU A 120 -2.47 7.26 2.64
N CYS A 121 -3.02 6.37 1.83
CA CYS A 121 -4.25 6.59 1.07
C CYS A 121 -5.38 5.77 1.73
N LEU A 122 -6.27 6.42 2.46
CA LEU A 122 -7.38 5.79 3.17
C LEU A 122 -8.69 6.03 2.41
N PHE A 123 -9.11 5.02 1.67
CA PHE A 123 -10.43 4.99 1.03
C PHE A 123 -11.52 4.57 2.04
N SER A 124 -12.74 4.40 1.55
CA SER A 124 -13.86 3.91 2.36
C SER A 124 -13.52 2.60 3.10
N VAL A 125 -13.70 2.63 4.43
CA VAL A 125 -13.45 1.52 5.37
C VAL A 125 -14.49 1.52 6.49
N GLY A 126 -14.62 0.39 7.20
CA GLY A 126 -15.48 0.30 8.39
C GLY A 126 -14.98 1.12 9.57
N ARG A 127 -15.88 1.46 10.50
CA ARG A 127 -15.61 2.33 11.67
C ARG A 127 -14.40 1.93 12.50
N LYS A 128 -14.24 0.64 12.81
CA LYS A 128 -13.09 0.15 13.58
C LYS A 128 -11.75 0.43 12.88
N ALA A 129 -11.72 0.28 11.57
CA ALA A 129 -10.54 0.56 10.77
C ALA A 129 -10.25 2.07 10.68
N ALA A 130 -11.27 2.90 10.44
CA ALA A 130 -11.09 4.35 10.41
C ALA A 130 -10.48 4.87 11.72
N LYS A 131 -10.99 4.39 12.87
CA LYS A 131 -10.44 4.70 14.20
C LYS A 131 -8.98 4.26 14.34
N LEU A 132 -8.66 3.02 13.97
CA LEU A 132 -7.28 2.50 14.03
C LEU A 132 -6.31 3.39 13.23
N TRP A 133 -6.66 3.75 12.00
CA TRP A 133 -5.78 4.55 11.15
C TRP A 133 -5.70 6.02 11.57
N ALA A 134 -6.78 6.58 12.15
CA ALA A 134 -6.77 7.90 12.77
C ALA A 134 -5.81 7.95 13.96
N GLU A 135 -5.85 6.95 14.84
CA GLU A 135 -4.93 6.82 15.98
C GLU A 135 -3.47 6.63 15.51
N GLU A 136 -3.24 5.73 14.55
CA GLU A 136 -1.92 5.42 14.01
C GLU A 136 -1.24 6.66 13.37
N PHE A 137 -1.99 7.48 12.64
CA PHE A 137 -1.46 8.68 11.98
C PHE A 137 -1.66 9.97 12.79
N ASN A 138 -2.25 9.86 13.99
CA ASN A 138 -2.62 10.97 14.85
C ASN A 138 -3.39 12.08 14.10
N ASP A 139 -4.47 11.69 13.40
CA ASP A 139 -5.27 12.59 12.58
C ASP A 139 -6.76 12.19 12.55
N ASP A 140 -7.58 12.94 13.26
CA ASP A 140 -9.01 12.69 13.39
C ASP A 140 -9.80 12.85 12.08
N ALA A 141 -9.27 13.58 11.08
CA ALA A 141 -9.93 13.69 9.78
C ALA A 141 -10.12 12.31 9.12
N LEU A 142 -9.22 11.36 9.41
CA LEU A 142 -9.28 9.99 8.91
C LEU A 142 -10.51 9.22 9.42
N LEU A 143 -11.13 9.64 10.52
CA LEU A 143 -12.41 9.08 10.98
C LEU A 143 -13.52 9.24 9.93
N GLY A 144 -13.44 10.30 9.11
CA GLY A 144 -14.38 10.54 8.01
C GLY A 144 -14.35 9.48 6.90
N ALA A 145 -13.36 8.57 6.91
CA ALA A 145 -13.25 7.49 5.92
C ALA A 145 -14.49 6.58 5.88
N VAL A 146 -15.27 6.49 6.96
CA VAL A 146 -16.51 5.67 7.01
C VAL A 146 -17.63 6.18 6.10
N HIS A 147 -17.55 7.42 5.64
CA HIS A 147 -18.61 8.08 4.85
C HIS A 147 -18.19 8.33 3.40
N LEU A 148 -16.99 7.92 3.01
CA LEU A 148 -16.47 8.18 1.68
C LEU A 148 -17.24 7.39 0.62
N GLN A 149 -17.64 8.10 -0.42
CA GLN A 149 -18.13 7.52 -1.67
C GLN A 149 -16.97 6.85 -2.43
N PRO A 150 -17.25 5.90 -3.34
CA PRO A 150 -16.22 5.31 -4.19
C PRO A 150 -15.32 6.37 -4.84
N HIS A 151 -14.03 6.05 -4.96
CA HIS A 151 -12.98 6.90 -5.54
C HIS A 151 -12.57 8.13 -4.71
N TRP A 152 -13.26 8.43 -3.61
CA TRP A 152 -12.79 9.41 -2.63
C TRP A 152 -11.89 8.75 -1.59
N PHE A 153 -10.85 9.46 -1.17
CA PHE A 153 -9.91 8.99 -0.16
C PHE A 153 -9.28 10.15 0.60
N TRP A 154 -8.94 9.89 1.86
CA TRP A 154 -8.03 10.74 2.61
C TRP A 154 -6.59 10.39 2.24
N PHE A 155 -5.84 11.39 1.79
CA PHE A 155 -4.42 11.28 1.57
C PHE A 155 -3.65 11.94 2.72
N LYS A 156 -2.86 11.15 3.44
CA LYS A 156 -1.95 11.61 4.48
C LYS A 156 -0.53 11.56 3.88
N PRO A 157 0.07 12.70 3.50
CA PRO A 157 1.35 12.70 2.78
C PRO A 157 2.53 12.33 3.68
N SER A 158 2.43 12.60 4.99
CA SER A 158 3.42 12.19 6.00
C SER A 158 2.74 12.00 7.36
N ARG A 159 3.45 11.43 8.35
CA ARG A 159 2.99 11.35 9.75
C ARG A 159 2.67 12.74 10.35
N TYR A 160 3.32 13.80 9.88
CA TYR A 160 3.27 15.13 10.50
C TYR A 160 2.47 16.18 9.73
N ALA A 161 2.02 15.89 8.51
CA ALA A 161 1.22 16.79 7.69
C ALA A 161 -0.26 16.37 7.71
N PRO A 162 -1.24 17.29 7.72
CA PRO A 162 -2.65 16.92 7.83
C PRO A 162 -3.15 16.10 6.62
N ALA A 163 -4.18 15.28 6.85
CA ALA A 163 -4.87 14.56 5.79
C ALA A 163 -5.61 15.51 4.83
N GLN A 164 -5.61 15.15 3.56
CA GLN A 164 -6.28 15.89 2.49
C GLN A 164 -7.33 15.00 1.84
N LEU A 165 -8.55 15.52 1.67
CA LEU A 165 -9.60 14.77 0.98
C LEU A 165 -9.40 14.92 -0.52
N LEU A 166 -9.17 13.81 -1.21
CA LEU A 166 -8.94 13.75 -2.65
C LEU A 166 -9.94 12.81 -3.32
N LYS A 167 -10.09 12.98 -4.64
CA LYS A 167 -10.87 12.09 -5.52
C LYS A 167 -9.97 11.55 -6.61
N LEU A 168 -10.03 10.25 -6.89
CA LEU A 168 -9.39 9.67 -8.06
C LEU A 168 -10.08 10.19 -9.32
N SER A 169 -9.28 10.78 -10.22
CA SER A 169 -9.68 11.23 -11.55
C SER A 169 -9.92 10.07 -12.50
#